data_AF-A0A956BZ03-F1
#
_entry.id   AF-A0A956BZ03-F1
#
_cell.length_a   1.000
_cell.length_b   1.000
_cell.length_c   1.000
_cell.angle_alpha   90.00
_cell.angle_beta   90.00
_cell.angle_gamma   90.00
#
_symmetry.space_group_name_H-M   'P 1'
#
loop_
_entity.id
_entity.type
_entity.pdbx_description
1 polymer ?
#
loop_
_entity_poly.entity_id
_entity_poly.type
_entity_poly.pdbx_seq_one_letter_code
_entity_poly.pdbx_strand_id
1 'polypeptide(L)'
;MKSWQTRRVGVALLAACVGIACAGQVESEQGGSPVSLSDDGFTVEGNIIKNGWIKKPFAVGKDVESIAASLDWTDSSINLNLYLYDPSGNVVVYANKTAKPEQVSLDNPAPGEWAYAIRNKNKSKGTDYIVDIDFGLSQPPPPPPTDGVAVDGKINSNGWIKTPFEMPANVASVSGSLDWSDPGINLNFYLYDPSGKVVVYSNKSAKPETVRYDNPTPGPWFFAIKNGSGVASNYSVRIAFDGSDPAPAPTPTPTPTPSCTSDFPGNPKAGTVYWGSSVGGNSDPVARHEIPAGTTLPIRRTFFGWNHRTAYMINTARDDLNNGRLPWVSTKTPPWADMAAGKHDAEIDEMLRALDALGG
;
A
#
# COMPACT_ATOMS: atom_id res chain seq x y z
N MET A 1 -19.68 9.55 79.26
CA MET A 1 -18.31 10.12 79.33
C MET A 1 -17.43 9.40 78.32
N LYS A 2 -16.83 10.15 77.37
CA LYS A 2 -15.55 9.95 76.65
C LYS A 2 -15.28 8.58 75.97
N SER A 3 -14.74 8.44 74.75
CA SER A 3 -14.11 9.38 73.80
C SER A 3 -13.88 8.63 72.46
N TRP A 4 -14.23 9.16 71.29
CA TRP A 4 -13.48 10.02 70.35
C TRP A 4 -13.14 9.31 69.03
N GLN A 5 -13.69 9.88 67.96
CA GLN A 5 -13.34 9.67 66.55
C GLN A 5 -12.01 10.36 66.21
N THR A 6 -11.35 9.87 65.15
CA THR A 6 -10.43 10.70 64.36
C THR A 6 -10.83 10.58 62.88
N ARG A 7 -11.52 11.59 62.37
CA ARG A 7 -11.66 11.88 60.94
C ARG A 7 -10.48 12.75 60.51
N ARG A 8 -9.85 12.45 59.37
CA ARG A 8 -9.01 13.41 58.65
C ARG A 8 -9.76 13.94 57.43
N VAL A 9 -9.88 15.26 57.41
CA VAL A 9 -10.41 16.10 56.33
C VAL A 9 -9.25 16.38 55.37
N GLY A 10 -9.43 16.11 54.09
CA GLY A 10 -8.55 16.55 53.01
C GLY A 10 -9.20 17.73 52.30
N VAL A 11 -8.54 18.88 52.41
CA VAL A 11 -8.95 20.21 51.97
C VAL A 11 -8.89 20.33 50.44
N ALA A 12 -9.93 20.96 49.87
CA ALA A 12 -9.95 21.44 48.50
C ALA A 12 -9.06 22.69 48.36
N LEU A 13 -8.18 22.72 47.36
CA LEU A 13 -7.47 23.92 46.96
C LEU A 13 -7.98 24.37 45.59
N LEU A 14 -8.70 25.49 45.58
CA LEU A 14 -9.16 26.21 44.41
C LEU A 14 -8.00 27.14 43.98
N ALA A 15 -7.39 26.90 42.82
CA ALA A 15 -6.43 27.81 42.23
C ALA A 15 -7.12 28.61 41.11
N ALA A 16 -7.40 29.89 41.39
CA ALA A 16 -7.79 30.86 40.39
C ALA A 16 -6.54 31.43 39.72
N CYS A 17 -6.37 31.19 38.42
CA CYS A 17 -5.41 31.92 37.59
C CYS A 17 -6.16 32.95 36.76
N VAL A 18 -6.02 34.21 37.16
CA VAL A 18 -6.30 35.39 36.33
C VAL A 18 -5.11 35.60 35.41
N GLY A 19 -5.31 35.38 34.11
CA GLY A 19 -4.33 35.60 33.06
C GLY A 19 -4.86 36.59 32.04
N ILE A 20 -4.18 37.72 31.93
CA ILE A 20 -4.43 38.86 31.03
C ILE A 20 -4.41 38.40 29.57
N ALA A 21 -5.41 38.82 28.81
CA ALA A 21 -5.54 38.55 27.38
C ALA A 21 -4.46 39.30 26.57
N CYS A 22 -3.52 38.56 25.99
CA CYS A 22 -2.87 38.94 24.75
C CYS A 22 -3.63 38.28 23.61
N ALA A 23 -4.00 39.05 22.59
CA ALA A 23 -4.69 38.59 21.39
C ALA A 23 -3.80 37.59 20.61
N GLY A 24 -3.94 36.30 20.94
CA GLY A 24 -3.42 35.19 20.17
C GLY A 24 -4.37 34.87 19.01
N GLN A 25 -3.81 34.82 17.80
CA GLN A 25 -4.49 34.39 16.59
C GLN A 25 -5.00 32.96 16.79
N VAL A 26 -6.32 32.77 16.81
CA VAL A 26 -6.94 31.43 16.92
C VAL A 26 -6.72 30.72 15.60
N GLU A 27 -5.74 29.81 15.55
CA GLU A 27 -5.62 28.79 14.50
C GLU A 27 -6.79 27.82 14.70
N SER A 28 -7.87 28.02 13.95
CA SER A 28 -8.99 27.10 13.97
C SER A 28 -8.63 25.85 13.15
N GLU A 29 -8.22 24.79 13.82
CA GLU A 29 -8.15 23.45 13.21
C GLU A 29 -9.59 22.99 12.91
N GLN A 30 -10.04 23.19 11.68
CA GLN A 30 -11.28 22.56 11.20
C GLN A 30 -11.03 21.07 11.02
N GLY A 31 -11.43 20.27 12.02
CA GLY A 31 -11.52 18.82 11.93
C GLY A 31 -12.46 18.43 10.79
N GLY A 32 -11.93 17.76 9.76
CA GLY A 32 -12.73 17.23 8.66
C GLY A 32 -13.02 15.76 8.89
N SER A 33 -14.13 15.27 8.35
CA SER A 33 -14.49 13.86 8.35
C SER A 33 -13.40 13.00 7.69
N PRO A 34 -13.18 11.75 8.16
CA PRO A 34 -12.20 10.85 7.55
C PRO A 34 -12.60 10.53 6.11
N VAL A 35 -11.64 10.65 5.20
CA VAL A 35 -11.79 10.35 3.77
C VAL A 35 -11.75 8.84 3.57
N SER A 36 -12.69 8.31 2.77
CA SER A 36 -12.67 6.92 2.32
C SER A 36 -11.47 6.71 1.41
N LEU A 37 -10.47 5.96 1.88
CA LEU A 37 -9.26 5.65 1.11
C LEU A 37 -9.61 4.60 0.04
N SER A 38 -9.35 4.90 -1.23
CA SER A 38 -9.14 3.84 -2.22
C SER A 38 -7.70 3.36 -2.14
N ASP A 39 -7.45 2.11 -2.56
CA ASP A 39 -6.11 1.53 -2.50
C ASP A 39 -5.09 2.40 -3.27
N ASP A 40 -5.53 3.05 -4.36
CA ASP A 40 -4.66 3.80 -5.27
C ASP A 40 -4.46 5.29 -4.89
N GLY A 41 -5.04 5.75 -3.77
CA GLY A 41 -5.03 7.16 -3.41
C GLY A 41 -6.41 7.70 -3.02
N PHE A 42 -6.58 9.03 -3.05
CA PHE A 42 -7.86 9.70 -2.81
C PHE A 42 -7.85 11.16 -3.27
N THR A 43 -9.03 11.69 -3.59
CA THR A 43 -9.25 13.10 -3.91
C THR A 43 -10.08 13.78 -2.83
N VAL A 44 -9.73 15.01 -2.46
CA VAL A 44 -10.43 15.84 -1.48
C VAL A 44 -10.72 17.21 -2.08
N GLU A 45 -12.00 17.58 -2.09
CA GLU A 45 -12.44 18.94 -2.38
C GLU A 45 -12.60 19.73 -1.07
N GLY A 46 -12.40 21.04 -1.12
CA GLY A 46 -12.65 21.90 0.04
C GLY A 46 -12.56 23.38 -0.27
N ASN A 47 -12.69 24.19 0.78
CA ASN A 47 -12.54 25.64 0.73
C ASN A 47 -11.44 26.07 1.71
N ILE A 48 -10.60 27.01 1.30
CA ILE A 48 -9.61 27.64 2.18
C ILE A 48 -9.82 29.14 2.23
N ILE A 49 -10.03 29.66 3.44
CA ILE A 49 -10.21 31.10 3.69
C ILE A 49 -8.90 31.88 3.44
N LYS A 50 -9.01 33.21 3.37
CA LYS A 50 -7.84 34.12 3.27
C LYS A 50 -6.86 33.89 4.42
N ASN A 51 -5.55 33.89 4.13
CA ASN A 51 -4.49 33.52 5.06
C ASN A 51 -4.71 32.16 5.78
N GLY A 52 -5.60 31.31 5.25
CA GLY A 52 -5.97 30.04 5.87
C GLY A 52 -4.81 29.06 5.87
N TRP A 53 -4.82 28.19 6.87
CA TRP A 53 -3.93 27.04 6.99
C TRP A 53 -4.78 25.83 7.35
N ILE A 54 -4.65 24.75 6.59
CA ILE A 54 -5.30 23.48 6.90
C ILE A 54 -4.26 22.36 6.86
N LYS A 55 -4.42 21.36 7.73
CA LYS A 55 -3.64 20.14 7.74
C LYS A 55 -4.60 18.96 7.90
N LYS A 56 -4.44 17.91 7.10
CA LYS A 56 -5.32 16.74 7.09
C LYS A 56 -4.49 15.45 7.09
N PRO A 57 -4.76 14.52 8.03
CA PRO A 57 -4.04 13.26 8.10
C PRO A 57 -4.56 12.26 7.06
N PHE A 58 -3.70 11.31 6.68
CA PHE A 58 -4.04 10.12 5.90
C PHE A 58 -3.07 8.98 6.22
N ALA A 59 -3.47 7.73 5.99
CA ALA A 59 -2.65 6.56 6.26
C ALA A 59 -1.88 6.12 5.02
N VAL A 60 -0.61 5.71 5.20
CA VAL A 60 0.25 5.13 4.16
C VAL A 60 0.59 3.69 4.54
N GLY A 61 0.26 2.77 3.64
CA GLY A 61 0.53 1.33 3.79
C GLY A 61 2.00 0.98 3.51
N LYS A 62 2.38 -0.25 3.87
CA LYS A 62 3.73 -0.80 3.66
C LYS A 62 4.08 -1.06 2.18
N ASP A 63 3.07 -1.12 1.31
CA ASP A 63 3.19 -1.48 -0.10
C ASP A 63 3.14 -0.24 -1.03
N VAL A 64 3.22 0.96 -0.44
CA VAL A 64 3.25 2.24 -1.16
C VAL A 64 4.69 2.57 -1.55
N GLU A 65 4.98 2.69 -2.85
CA GLU A 65 6.32 3.03 -3.34
C GLU A 65 6.50 4.54 -3.54
N SER A 66 5.41 5.30 -3.71
CA SER A 66 5.48 6.75 -3.74
C SER A 66 4.18 7.42 -3.28
N ILE A 67 4.31 8.67 -2.84
CA ILE A 67 3.19 9.59 -2.62
C ILE A 67 3.35 10.73 -3.61
N ALA A 68 2.41 10.87 -4.54
CA ALA A 68 2.29 12.05 -5.38
C ALA A 68 1.06 12.85 -4.95
N ALA A 69 1.23 14.15 -4.74
CA ALA A 69 0.14 15.03 -4.34
C ALA A 69 0.06 16.24 -5.28
N SER A 70 -1.16 16.51 -5.76
CA SER A 70 -1.48 17.64 -6.63
C SER A 70 -2.55 18.51 -5.97
N LEU A 71 -2.29 19.80 -5.87
CA LEU A 71 -3.22 20.80 -5.37
C LEU A 71 -3.60 21.76 -6.51
N ASP A 72 -4.87 21.78 -6.88
CA ASP A 72 -5.46 22.76 -7.79
C ASP A 72 -6.53 23.59 -7.07
N TRP A 73 -6.85 24.77 -7.59
CA TRP A 73 -7.81 25.70 -7.00
C TRP A 73 -8.52 26.57 -8.03
N THR A 74 -9.70 27.06 -7.66
CA THR A 74 -10.62 27.76 -8.57
C THR A 74 -10.13 29.16 -8.97
N ASP A 75 -9.79 30.03 -8.01
CA ASP A 75 -9.34 31.39 -8.30
C ASP A 75 -7.82 31.42 -8.57
N SER A 76 -7.43 31.44 -9.84
CA SER A 76 -6.03 31.47 -10.28
C SER A 76 -5.24 32.72 -9.84
N SER A 77 -5.90 33.76 -9.31
CA SER A 77 -5.23 34.93 -8.71
C SER A 77 -4.77 34.68 -7.26
N ILE A 78 -5.19 33.57 -6.65
CA ILE A 78 -4.73 33.13 -5.34
C ILE A 78 -3.48 32.27 -5.47
N ASN A 79 -2.55 32.45 -4.52
CA ASN A 79 -1.39 31.58 -4.34
C ASN A 79 -1.67 30.64 -3.16
N LEU A 80 -1.80 29.36 -3.46
CA LEU A 80 -1.81 28.29 -2.46
C LEU A 80 -0.48 27.54 -2.48
N ASN A 81 -0.05 27.06 -1.32
CA ASN A 81 1.09 26.15 -1.18
C ASN A 81 0.61 24.78 -0.72
N LEU A 82 1.32 23.72 -1.14
CA LEU A 82 1.11 22.34 -0.72
C LEU A 82 2.30 21.84 0.09
N TYR A 83 2.05 21.13 1.19
CA TYR A 83 3.06 20.53 2.05
C TYR A 83 2.71 19.08 2.33
N LEU A 84 3.73 18.23 2.43
CA LEU A 84 3.62 16.85 2.89
C LEU A 84 4.41 16.67 4.19
N TYR A 85 3.78 16.06 5.17
CA TYR A 85 4.31 15.79 6.50
C TYR A 85 4.52 14.30 6.72
N ASP A 86 5.68 13.93 7.24
CA ASP A 86 5.97 12.57 7.68
C ASP A 86 5.20 12.21 8.98
N PRO A 87 5.23 10.93 9.40
CA PRO A 87 4.58 10.49 10.64
C PRO A 87 5.14 11.08 11.94
N SER A 88 6.32 11.70 11.89
CA SER A 88 6.89 12.43 13.02
C SER A 88 6.41 13.89 13.07
N GLY A 89 5.64 14.33 12.07
CA GLY A 89 5.12 15.68 11.96
C GLY A 89 6.09 16.68 11.32
N ASN A 90 7.15 16.22 10.64
CA ASN A 90 8.07 17.09 9.91
C ASN A 90 7.60 17.30 8.47
N VAL A 91 7.79 18.50 7.92
CA VAL A 91 7.62 18.72 6.47
C VAL A 91 8.76 18.04 5.73
N VAL A 92 8.45 17.10 4.84
CA VAL A 92 9.46 16.39 4.03
C VAL A 92 9.52 16.84 2.58
N VAL A 93 8.39 17.29 2.02
CA VAL A 93 8.34 17.91 0.68
C VAL A 93 7.25 18.97 0.64
N TYR A 94 7.47 20.03 -0.14
CA TYR A 94 6.50 21.10 -0.32
C TYR A 94 6.63 21.77 -1.70
N ALA A 95 5.55 22.41 -2.13
CA ALA A 95 5.48 23.20 -3.34
C ALA A 95 4.84 24.55 -3.02
N ASN A 96 5.47 25.63 -3.50
CA ASN A 96 5.17 27.01 -3.13
C ASN A 96 5.32 27.98 -4.31
N LYS A 97 5.05 27.50 -5.53
CA LYS A 97 5.08 28.33 -6.72
C LYS A 97 3.93 29.34 -6.67
N THR A 98 3.86 30.18 -7.69
CA THR A 98 2.79 31.18 -7.84
C THR A 98 1.71 30.75 -8.82
N ALA A 99 1.91 29.63 -9.50
CA ALA A 99 1.04 29.11 -10.55
C ALA A 99 0.46 27.78 -10.11
N LYS A 100 -0.84 27.60 -10.36
CA LYS A 100 -1.50 26.31 -10.18
C LYS A 100 -1.15 25.34 -11.34
N PRO A 101 -1.16 24.03 -11.10
CA PRO A 101 -1.27 23.36 -9.80
C PRO A 101 0.04 23.39 -9.00
N GLU A 102 -0.04 23.26 -7.67
CA GLU A 102 1.11 22.88 -6.84
C GLU A 102 1.25 21.37 -6.82
N GLN A 103 2.48 20.86 -6.94
CA GLN A 103 2.72 19.43 -7.01
C GLN A 103 3.95 19.03 -6.19
N VAL A 104 3.82 17.92 -5.46
CA VAL A 104 4.92 17.28 -4.73
C VAL A 104 4.92 15.78 -5.00
N SER A 105 6.10 15.16 -4.93
CA SER A 105 6.27 13.70 -5.00
C SER A 105 7.29 13.29 -3.95
N LEU A 106 7.08 12.12 -3.36
CA LEU A 106 8.01 11.49 -2.45
C LEU A 106 8.08 9.99 -2.75
N ASP A 107 9.28 9.48 -3.00
CA ASP A 107 9.52 8.05 -3.21
C ASP A 107 9.83 7.35 -1.89
N ASN A 108 9.43 6.08 -1.78
CA ASN A 108 9.63 5.16 -0.67
C ASN A 108 9.19 5.73 0.69
N PRO A 109 7.92 6.15 0.85
CA PRO A 109 7.44 6.65 2.12
C PRO A 109 7.48 5.55 3.19
N ALA A 110 7.85 5.90 4.42
CA ALA A 110 7.68 4.99 5.55
C ALA A 110 6.18 4.76 5.81
N PRO A 111 5.74 3.53 6.14
CA PRO A 111 4.35 3.29 6.51
C PRO A 111 4.00 4.06 7.79
N GLY A 112 2.77 4.58 7.87
CA GLY A 112 2.33 5.34 9.04
C GLY A 112 1.24 6.37 8.75
N GLU A 113 0.97 7.23 9.72
CA GLU A 113 0.04 8.35 9.59
C GLU A 113 0.79 9.56 9.03
N TRP A 114 0.50 9.91 7.79
CA TRP A 114 1.04 11.08 7.09
C TRP A 114 0.04 12.23 7.14
N ALA A 115 0.44 13.43 6.73
CA ALA A 115 -0.51 14.52 6.51
C ALA A 115 -0.13 15.38 5.31
N TYR A 116 -1.13 15.90 4.62
CA TYR A 116 -0.94 17.02 3.70
C TYR A 116 -1.40 18.32 4.38
N ALA A 117 -0.79 19.43 4.01
CA ALA A 117 -1.26 20.75 4.43
C ALA A 117 -1.35 21.71 3.25
N ILE A 118 -2.32 22.62 3.34
CA ILE A 118 -2.54 23.68 2.36
C ILE A 118 -2.43 25.02 3.07
N ARG A 119 -1.67 25.95 2.49
CA ARG A 119 -1.59 27.33 2.96
C ARG A 119 -2.08 28.29 1.89
N ASN A 120 -3.04 29.13 2.23
CA ASN A 120 -3.41 30.27 1.40
C ASN A 120 -2.53 31.48 1.74
N LYS A 121 -1.72 31.94 0.79
CA LYS A 121 -0.85 33.12 0.95
C LYS A 121 -1.58 34.45 0.69
N ASN A 122 -2.78 34.38 0.12
CA ASN A 122 -3.56 35.56 -0.20
C ASN A 122 -4.19 36.16 1.06
N LYS A 123 -4.00 37.47 1.25
CA LYS A 123 -4.46 38.21 2.43
C LYS A 123 -5.91 38.66 2.36
N SER A 124 -6.53 38.67 1.18
CA SER A 124 -7.83 39.28 0.93
C SER A 124 -8.91 38.28 0.53
N LYS A 125 -8.56 37.14 -0.06
CA LYS A 125 -9.53 36.18 -0.62
C LYS A 125 -9.28 34.73 -0.19
N GLY A 126 -10.36 33.96 -0.09
CA GLY A 126 -10.34 32.49 -0.06
C GLY A 126 -10.65 31.89 -1.43
N THR A 127 -10.45 30.59 -1.60
CA THR A 127 -10.79 29.84 -2.82
C THR A 127 -11.19 28.42 -2.46
N ASP A 128 -11.99 27.82 -3.33
CA ASP A 128 -12.16 26.37 -3.36
C ASP A 128 -10.90 25.71 -3.94
N TYR A 129 -10.62 24.50 -3.49
CA TYR A 129 -9.47 23.70 -3.87
C TYR A 129 -9.84 22.23 -4.06
N ILE A 130 -9.01 21.53 -4.81
CA ILE A 130 -9.00 20.08 -4.95
C ILE A 130 -7.57 19.60 -4.66
N VAL A 131 -7.43 18.66 -3.72
CA VAL A 131 -6.20 17.90 -3.48
C VAL A 131 -6.41 16.50 -3.99
N ASP A 132 -5.50 16.04 -4.83
CA ASP A 132 -5.44 14.65 -5.28
C ASP A 132 -4.17 14.01 -4.73
N ILE A 133 -4.31 12.93 -3.98
CA ILE A 133 -3.23 12.11 -3.44
C ILE A 133 -3.24 10.79 -4.20
N ASP A 134 -2.14 10.47 -4.84
CA ASP A 134 -1.90 9.21 -5.55
C ASP A 134 -0.85 8.41 -4.76
N PHE A 135 -1.23 7.19 -4.38
CA PHE A 135 -0.29 6.25 -3.81
C PHE A 135 0.22 5.42 -4.98
N GLY A 136 1.46 5.67 -5.39
CA GLY A 136 2.16 4.84 -6.37
C GLY A 136 2.39 3.46 -5.77
N LEU A 137 1.33 2.68 -5.66
CA LEU A 137 1.35 1.33 -5.16
C LEU A 137 2.20 0.48 -6.09
N SER A 138 2.91 -0.49 -5.52
CA SER A 138 3.39 -1.60 -6.33
C SER A 138 2.15 -2.32 -6.85
N GLN A 139 1.70 -2.02 -8.07
CA GLN A 139 0.79 -2.94 -8.73
C GLN A 139 1.52 -4.29 -8.79
N PRO A 140 0.86 -5.41 -8.45
CA PRO A 140 1.45 -6.71 -8.75
C PRO A 140 1.91 -6.65 -10.21
N PRO A 141 3.13 -7.12 -10.53
CA PRO A 141 3.69 -6.96 -11.86
C PRO A 141 2.60 -7.33 -12.86
N PRO A 142 2.16 -6.39 -13.72
CA PRO A 142 1.11 -6.68 -14.67
C PRO A 142 1.51 -7.97 -15.39
N PRO A 143 0.57 -8.90 -15.64
CA PRO A 143 0.89 -10.06 -16.44
C PRO A 143 1.62 -9.56 -17.69
N PRO A 144 2.73 -10.20 -18.09
CA PRO A 144 3.54 -9.72 -19.21
C PRO A 144 2.59 -9.36 -20.34
N PRO A 145 2.67 -8.14 -20.93
CA PRO A 145 1.84 -7.79 -22.06
C PRO A 145 1.99 -8.90 -23.08
N THR A 146 0.94 -9.70 -23.19
CA THR A 146 0.87 -10.67 -24.26
C THR A 146 0.61 -9.83 -25.50
N ASP A 147 1.35 -10.11 -26.56
CA ASP A 147 1.28 -9.36 -27.81
C ASP A 147 -0.17 -8.97 -28.17
N GLY A 148 -0.45 -7.67 -28.23
CA GLY A 148 -1.76 -7.12 -28.59
C GLY A 148 -2.81 -7.00 -27.48
N VAL A 149 -2.55 -7.44 -26.24
CA VAL A 149 -3.48 -7.27 -25.10
C VAL A 149 -3.51 -5.81 -24.62
N ALA A 150 -4.71 -5.30 -24.36
CA ALA A 150 -4.91 -3.96 -23.82
C ALA A 150 -4.76 -3.96 -22.29
N VAL A 151 -4.07 -2.96 -21.77
CA VAL A 151 -3.99 -2.61 -20.35
C VAL A 151 -4.77 -1.33 -20.15
N ASP A 152 -5.88 -1.43 -19.44
CA ASP A 152 -6.73 -0.29 -19.11
C ASP A 152 -6.30 0.34 -17.78
N GLY A 153 -6.52 1.64 -17.62
CA GLY A 153 -6.23 2.35 -16.38
C GLY A 153 -6.88 3.72 -16.31
N LYS A 154 -6.63 4.42 -15.21
CA LYS A 154 -7.09 5.79 -14.98
C LYS A 154 -5.90 6.67 -14.64
N ILE A 155 -5.82 7.84 -15.26
CA ILE A 155 -4.81 8.86 -14.97
C ILE A 155 -5.49 10.10 -14.40
N ASN A 156 -4.94 10.68 -13.34
CA ASN A 156 -5.43 11.93 -12.76
C ASN A 156 -4.98 13.15 -13.58
N SER A 157 -5.47 14.34 -13.20
CA SER A 157 -5.32 15.60 -13.94
C SER A 157 -3.87 15.96 -14.28
N ASN A 158 -2.91 15.61 -13.43
CA ASN A 158 -1.50 15.87 -13.65
C ASN A 158 -0.64 14.61 -13.56
N GLY A 159 -1.25 13.47 -13.85
CA GLY A 159 -0.66 12.16 -13.58
C GLY A 159 0.55 11.85 -14.40
N TRP A 160 1.43 11.08 -13.78
CA TRP A 160 2.53 10.41 -14.44
C TRP A 160 2.52 8.95 -14.00
N ILE A 161 2.07 8.06 -14.88
CA ILE A 161 2.04 6.63 -14.62
C ILE A 161 3.19 5.98 -15.38
N LYS A 162 3.95 5.10 -14.72
CA LYS A 162 4.94 4.23 -15.35
C LYS A 162 4.53 2.78 -15.08
N THR A 163 4.51 1.96 -16.11
CA THR A 163 4.11 0.56 -16.00
C THR A 163 5.20 -0.32 -16.60
N PRO A 164 5.75 -1.28 -15.84
CA PRO A 164 6.77 -2.20 -16.33
C PRO A 164 6.17 -3.23 -17.30
N PHE A 165 7.00 -3.72 -18.21
CA PHE A 165 6.73 -4.93 -18.99
C PHE A 165 8.02 -5.64 -19.37
N GLU A 166 7.93 -6.93 -19.71
CA GLU A 166 9.08 -7.70 -20.16
C GLU A 166 9.18 -7.67 -21.70
N MET A 167 10.34 -7.29 -22.21
CA MET A 167 10.68 -7.34 -23.63
C MET A 167 11.20 -8.73 -24.00
N PRO A 168 10.52 -9.47 -24.91
CA PRO A 168 11.00 -10.77 -25.36
C PRO A 168 12.35 -10.69 -26.09
N ALA A 169 13.03 -11.83 -26.16
CA ALA A 169 14.19 -11.96 -27.03
C ALA A 169 13.80 -11.95 -28.52
N ASN A 170 14.74 -11.55 -29.38
CA ASN A 170 14.59 -11.57 -30.84
C ASN A 170 13.41 -10.74 -31.38
N VAL A 171 13.07 -9.63 -30.72
CA VAL A 171 12.08 -8.68 -31.22
C VAL A 171 12.76 -7.70 -32.17
N ALA A 172 12.29 -7.60 -33.42
CA ALA A 172 12.81 -6.62 -34.37
C ALA A 172 12.34 -5.21 -34.05
N SER A 173 11.13 -5.07 -33.50
CA SER A 173 10.65 -3.80 -32.96
C SER A 173 9.50 -3.98 -31.97
N VAL A 174 9.38 -3.03 -31.05
CA VAL A 174 8.19 -2.88 -30.19
C VAL A 174 7.41 -1.66 -30.64
N SER A 175 6.08 -1.77 -30.63
CA SER A 175 5.18 -0.66 -30.83
C SER A 175 4.17 -0.58 -29.70
N GLY A 176 3.70 0.62 -29.41
CA GLY A 176 2.64 0.83 -28.44
C GLY A 176 1.63 1.85 -28.94
N SER A 177 0.37 1.66 -28.54
CA SER A 177 -0.74 2.56 -28.83
C SER A 177 -1.46 2.90 -27.53
N LEU A 178 -1.53 4.19 -27.22
CA LEU A 178 -2.27 4.76 -26.09
C LEU A 178 -3.54 5.42 -26.63
N ASP A 179 -4.69 4.96 -26.15
CA ASP A 179 -6.00 5.58 -26.38
C ASP A 179 -6.61 5.99 -25.04
N TRP A 180 -7.56 6.92 -25.07
CA TRP A 180 -8.23 7.45 -23.88
C TRP A 180 -9.66 7.89 -24.13
N SER A 181 -10.44 7.95 -23.06
CA SER A 181 -11.91 8.09 -23.15
C SER A 181 -12.34 9.50 -23.59
N ASP A 182 -11.74 10.55 -23.02
CA ASP A 182 -12.11 11.93 -23.33
C ASP A 182 -11.25 12.51 -24.48
N PRO A 183 -11.78 12.70 -25.70
CA PRO A 183 -11.01 13.24 -26.82
C PRO A 183 -10.59 14.71 -26.62
N GLY A 184 -11.11 15.42 -25.62
CA GLY A 184 -10.76 16.79 -25.29
C GLY A 184 -9.47 16.93 -24.48
N ILE A 185 -8.89 15.83 -23.99
CA ILE A 185 -7.62 15.85 -23.26
C ILE A 185 -6.45 15.39 -24.13
N ASN A 186 -5.25 15.74 -23.69
CA ASN A 186 -3.97 15.37 -24.24
C ASN A 186 -3.22 14.48 -23.23
N LEU A 187 -3.04 13.21 -23.58
CA LEU A 187 -2.12 12.31 -22.90
C LEU A 187 -0.88 12.11 -23.78
N ASN A 188 0.29 12.05 -23.16
CA ASN A 188 1.56 11.77 -23.83
C ASN A 188 2.00 10.35 -23.51
N PHE A 189 2.65 9.68 -24.46
CA PHE A 189 3.09 8.30 -24.32
C PHE A 189 4.61 8.18 -24.46
N TYR A 190 5.26 7.51 -23.51
CA TYR A 190 6.71 7.35 -23.46
C TYR A 190 7.06 5.87 -23.37
N LEU A 191 8.20 5.52 -23.94
CA LEU A 191 8.85 4.22 -23.77
C LEU A 191 10.23 4.42 -23.16
N TYR A 192 10.50 3.68 -22.10
CA TYR A 192 11.76 3.68 -21.37
C TYR A 192 12.48 2.35 -21.56
N ASP A 193 13.80 2.43 -21.75
CA ASP A 193 14.68 1.27 -21.76
C ASP A 193 14.94 0.72 -20.34
N PRO A 194 15.64 -0.43 -20.20
CA PRO A 194 15.94 -1.02 -18.89
C PRO A 194 16.80 -0.15 -17.97
N SER A 195 17.49 0.86 -18.50
CA SER A 195 18.28 1.81 -17.69
C SER A 195 17.42 2.94 -17.12
N GLY A 196 16.13 3.01 -17.49
CA GLY A 196 15.22 4.08 -17.10
C GLY A 196 15.35 5.34 -17.98
N LYS A 197 15.92 5.23 -19.18
CA LYS A 197 16.02 6.34 -20.13
C LYS A 197 14.88 6.28 -21.14
N VAL A 198 14.26 7.44 -21.44
CA VAL A 198 13.29 7.56 -22.54
C VAL A 198 13.99 7.32 -23.87
N VAL A 199 13.53 6.33 -24.63
CA VAL A 199 14.08 6.01 -25.96
C VAL A 199 13.15 6.42 -27.11
N VAL A 200 11.84 6.49 -26.87
CA VAL A 200 10.88 7.07 -27.80
C VAL A 200 9.69 7.64 -27.04
N TYR A 201 9.06 8.66 -27.58
CA TYR A 201 7.82 9.22 -27.03
C TYR A 201 6.96 9.82 -28.14
N SER A 202 5.67 9.96 -27.86
CA SER A 202 4.71 10.71 -28.67
C SER A 202 3.90 11.65 -27.77
N ASN A 203 3.80 12.89 -28.20
CA ASN A 203 3.20 14.00 -27.45
C ASN A 203 2.26 14.82 -28.36
N LYS A 204 1.55 14.14 -29.26
CA LYS A 204 0.59 14.80 -30.14
C LYS A 204 -0.62 15.23 -29.29
N SER A 205 -1.50 16.01 -29.89
CA SER A 205 -2.71 16.51 -29.22
C SER A 205 -3.94 15.66 -29.56
N ALA A 206 -3.78 14.53 -30.24
CA ALA A 206 -4.87 13.74 -30.79
C ALA A 206 -4.64 12.26 -30.54
N LYS A 207 -5.69 11.57 -30.08
CA LYS A 207 -5.67 10.13 -29.88
C LYS A 207 -5.77 9.35 -31.19
N PRO A 208 -5.19 8.14 -31.26
CA PRO A 208 -4.29 7.55 -30.27
C PRO A 208 -2.87 8.13 -30.37
N GLU A 209 -2.15 8.16 -29.25
CA GLU A 209 -0.69 8.33 -29.26
C GLU A 209 -0.03 7.00 -29.61
N THR A 210 0.98 7.02 -30.47
CA THR A 210 1.70 5.80 -30.87
C THR A 210 3.20 5.98 -30.78
N VAL A 211 3.89 4.94 -30.32
CA VAL A 211 5.35 4.88 -30.27
C VAL A 211 5.84 3.61 -30.97
N ARG A 212 7.03 3.66 -31.56
CA ARG A 212 7.74 2.49 -32.10
C ARG A 212 9.23 2.61 -31.80
N TYR A 213 9.84 1.50 -31.43
CA TYR A 213 11.27 1.39 -31.20
C TYR A 213 11.82 0.11 -31.81
N ASP A 214 12.83 0.23 -32.67
CA ASP A 214 13.42 -0.90 -33.38
C ASP A 214 14.65 -1.45 -32.62
N ASN A 215 14.86 -2.76 -32.73
CA ASN A 215 15.93 -3.54 -32.10
C ASN A 215 16.03 -3.37 -30.57
N PRO A 216 14.94 -3.53 -29.81
CA PRO A 216 15.00 -3.46 -28.35
C PRO A 216 15.86 -4.59 -27.77
N THR A 217 16.59 -4.30 -26.70
CA THR A 217 17.24 -5.34 -25.90
C THR A 217 16.20 -6.12 -25.09
N PRO A 218 16.36 -7.44 -24.91
CA PRO A 218 15.48 -8.22 -24.02
C PRO A 218 15.60 -7.74 -22.57
N GLY A 219 14.57 -7.92 -21.75
CA GLY A 219 14.59 -7.54 -20.33
C GLY A 219 13.45 -6.61 -19.89
N PRO A 220 13.57 -5.95 -18.73
CA PRO A 220 12.51 -5.11 -18.19
C PRO A 220 12.50 -3.73 -18.86
N TRP A 221 11.35 -3.35 -19.41
CA TRP A 221 11.08 -2.05 -20.02
C TRP A 221 9.92 -1.38 -19.31
N PHE A 222 9.71 -0.09 -19.56
CA PHE A 222 8.53 0.62 -19.04
C PHE A 222 7.87 1.42 -20.14
N PHE A 223 6.54 1.39 -20.16
CA PHE A 223 5.79 2.46 -20.81
C PHE A 223 5.39 3.49 -19.75
N ALA A 224 5.22 4.74 -20.16
CA ALA A 224 4.71 5.77 -19.28
C ALA A 224 3.68 6.66 -19.96
N ILE A 225 2.73 7.14 -19.17
CA ILE A 225 1.65 8.01 -19.61
C ILE A 225 1.74 9.28 -18.77
N LYS A 226 1.78 10.43 -19.45
CA LYS A 226 1.75 11.74 -18.80
C LYS A 226 0.51 12.50 -19.21
N ASN A 227 -0.28 12.95 -18.24
CA ASN A 227 -1.37 13.87 -18.50
C ASN A 227 -0.83 15.27 -18.82
N GLY A 228 -1.07 15.75 -20.04
CA GLY A 228 -0.71 17.09 -20.50
C GLY A 228 -1.83 18.12 -20.38
N SER A 229 -3.05 17.70 -20.01
CA SER A 229 -4.26 18.53 -20.09
C SER A 229 -4.80 19.03 -18.77
N GLY A 230 -4.35 18.54 -17.62
CA GLY A 230 -4.90 18.99 -16.33
C GLY A 230 -6.27 18.39 -16.01
N VAL A 231 -6.74 17.38 -16.75
CA VAL A 231 -8.07 16.75 -16.56
C VAL A 231 -7.93 15.23 -16.52
N ALA A 232 -8.45 14.59 -15.47
CA ALA A 232 -8.37 13.15 -15.28
C ALA A 232 -9.13 12.37 -16.37
N SER A 233 -8.69 11.15 -16.69
CA SER A 233 -9.31 10.31 -17.71
C SER A 233 -8.95 8.84 -17.60
N ASN A 234 -9.79 8.00 -18.19
CA ASN A 234 -9.48 6.58 -18.38
C ASN A 234 -8.71 6.40 -19.69
N TYR A 235 -7.73 5.50 -19.68
CA TYR A 235 -6.89 5.16 -20.82
C TYR A 235 -6.84 3.65 -21.07
N SER A 236 -6.41 3.28 -22.27
CA SER A 236 -6.05 1.92 -22.67
C SER A 236 -4.72 1.94 -23.41
N VAL A 237 -3.77 1.10 -23.02
CA VAL A 237 -2.49 0.91 -23.71
C VAL A 237 -2.45 -0.47 -24.35
N ARG A 238 -2.06 -0.56 -25.61
CA ARG A 238 -1.74 -1.83 -26.29
C ARG A 238 -0.26 -1.83 -26.65
N ILE A 239 0.44 -2.92 -26.35
CA ILE A 239 1.82 -3.16 -26.76
C ILE A 239 1.84 -4.30 -27.78
N ALA A 240 2.60 -4.14 -28.85
CA ALA A 240 2.76 -5.15 -29.89
C ALA A 240 4.24 -5.34 -30.26
N PHE A 241 4.64 -6.58 -30.52
CA PHE A 241 6.01 -6.96 -30.87
C PHE A 241 6.07 -7.46 -32.31
N ASP A 242 6.92 -6.86 -33.13
CA ASP A 242 7.09 -7.19 -34.54
C ASP A 242 8.46 -7.82 -34.80
N GLY A 243 8.53 -8.72 -35.77
CA GLY A 243 9.71 -9.50 -36.12
C GLY A 243 10.16 -10.47 -35.03
N SER A 244 9.25 -10.90 -34.15
CA SER A 244 9.41 -12.14 -33.40
C SER A 244 9.33 -13.31 -34.39
N ASP A 245 10.35 -13.49 -35.24
CA ASP A 245 10.56 -14.77 -35.88
C ASP A 245 10.74 -15.75 -34.72
N PRO A 246 9.81 -16.69 -34.49
CA PRO A 246 9.97 -17.63 -33.43
C PRO A 246 11.15 -18.50 -33.86
N ALA A 247 12.37 -18.14 -33.44
CA ALA A 247 13.36 -19.15 -33.11
C ALA A 247 12.56 -20.21 -32.37
N PRO A 248 12.43 -21.44 -32.91
CA PRO A 248 11.41 -22.38 -32.51
C PRO A 248 11.43 -22.39 -31.00
N ALA A 249 10.35 -21.88 -30.41
CA ALA A 249 10.19 -21.94 -28.96
C ALA A 249 10.53 -23.39 -28.65
N PRO A 250 11.52 -23.68 -27.77
CA PRO A 250 11.84 -25.06 -27.45
C PRO A 250 10.49 -25.68 -27.16
N THR A 251 10.07 -26.67 -27.98
CA THR A 251 8.73 -27.26 -27.91
C THR A 251 8.42 -27.31 -26.44
N PRO A 252 7.44 -26.54 -25.92
CA PRO A 252 7.28 -26.46 -24.49
C PRO A 252 7.09 -27.91 -24.09
N THR A 253 8.11 -28.50 -23.47
CA THR A 253 7.95 -29.74 -22.73
C THR A 253 6.78 -29.39 -21.89
N PRO A 254 5.58 -29.98 -22.14
CA PRO A 254 4.32 -29.46 -21.65
C PRO A 254 4.61 -29.07 -20.22
N THR A 255 4.64 -27.75 -19.94
CA THR A 255 5.04 -27.29 -18.61
C THR A 255 4.09 -28.07 -17.74
N PRO A 256 4.60 -29.04 -16.95
CA PRO A 256 3.71 -29.98 -16.30
C PRO A 256 2.74 -29.05 -15.60
N THR A 257 1.46 -29.07 -16.00
CA THR A 257 0.44 -28.29 -15.32
C THR A 257 0.71 -28.61 -13.88
N PRO A 258 1.16 -27.65 -13.04
CA PRO A 258 1.67 -28.00 -11.74
C PRO A 258 0.53 -28.76 -11.10
N SER A 259 0.72 -30.07 -11.01
CA SER A 259 -0.25 -30.92 -10.37
C SER A 259 -0.03 -30.48 -8.96
N CYS A 260 -0.89 -29.59 -8.46
CA CYS A 260 -1.03 -29.33 -7.05
C CYS A 260 -1.65 -30.59 -6.44
N THR A 261 -0.92 -31.70 -6.57
CA THR A 261 -1.06 -32.84 -5.71
C THR A 261 -0.73 -32.29 -4.34
N SER A 262 -1.65 -32.47 -3.40
CA SER A 262 -1.44 -32.05 -2.02
C SER A 262 -0.33 -32.91 -1.43
N ASP A 263 0.92 -32.47 -1.55
CA ASP A 263 2.07 -33.27 -1.12
C ASP A 263 2.24 -33.34 0.40
N PHE A 264 1.52 -32.51 1.17
CA PHE A 264 1.56 -32.53 2.64
C PHE A 264 0.25 -32.00 3.28
N PRO A 265 -0.05 -32.43 4.52
CA PRO A 265 -1.13 -31.87 5.33
C PRO A 265 -0.96 -30.36 5.51
N GLY A 266 -1.90 -29.57 5.00
CA GLY A 266 -1.84 -28.11 5.03
C GLY A 266 -1.40 -27.43 3.73
N ASN A 267 -1.15 -28.19 2.65
CA ASN A 267 -1.01 -27.61 1.31
C ASN A 267 -2.39 -27.10 0.83
N PRO A 268 -2.60 -25.77 0.62
CA PRO A 268 -3.86 -25.29 0.08
C PRO A 268 -4.07 -25.81 -1.34
N LYS A 269 -5.32 -26.09 -1.70
CA LYS A 269 -5.67 -26.48 -3.08
C LYS A 269 -5.30 -25.35 -4.04
N ALA A 270 -4.98 -25.69 -5.29
CA ALA A 270 -4.74 -24.70 -6.34
C ALA A 270 -5.88 -23.66 -6.39
N GLY A 271 -5.51 -22.37 -6.45
CA GLY A 271 -6.46 -21.26 -6.46
C GLY A 271 -7.10 -20.96 -5.09
N THR A 272 -6.63 -21.58 -4.00
CA THR A 272 -7.09 -21.27 -2.64
C THR A 272 -5.95 -20.70 -1.79
N VAL A 273 -6.31 -19.88 -0.82
CA VAL A 273 -5.41 -19.40 0.23
C VAL A 273 -6.00 -19.73 1.58
N TYR A 274 -5.16 -20.12 2.53
CA TYR A 274 -5.60 -20.25 3.91
C TYR A 274 -5.44 -18.93 4.65
N TRP A 275 -6.52 -18.49 5.29
CA TRP A 275 -6.48 -17.38 6.22
C TRP A 275 -6.23 -17.90 7.64
N GLY A 276 -5.43 -17.17 8.42
CA GLY A 276 -5.06 -17.57 9.76
C GLY A 276 -5.04 -16.42 10.75
N SER A 277 -5.15 -16.73 12.04
CA SER A 277 -5.14 -15.74 13.11
C SER A 277 -4.52 -16.27 14.40
N SER A 278 -4.04 -15.33 15.23
CA SER A 278 -3.69 -15.57 16.63
C SER A 278 -4.64 -14.80 17.54
N VAL A 279 -5.43 -15.52 18.34
CA VAL A 279 -6.44 -14.90 19.21
C VAL A 279 -5.98 -14.95 20.65
N GLY A 280 -5.72 -13.78 21.25
CA GLY A 280 -5.39 -13.66 22.67
C GLY A 280 -4.24 -14.57 23.10
N GLY A 281 -3.21 -14.73 22.25
CA GLY A 281 -2.15 -15.72 22.42
C GLY A 281 -2.62 -17.13 22.02
N ASN A 282 -3.34 -17.81 22.93
CA ASN A 282 -3.83 -19.18 22.76
C ASN A 282 -5.33 -19.33 23.04
N SER A 283 -6.10 -18.24 23.01
CA SER A 283 -7.56 -18.30 23.22
C SER A 283 -8.24 -18.98 22.03
N ASP A 284 -9.42 -19.58 22.25
CA ASP A 284 -10.21 -20.23 21.22
C ASP A 284 -10.72 -19.21 20.17
N PRO A 285 -10.48 -19.41 18.86
CA PRO A 285 -10.89 -18.47 17.82
C PRO A 285 -12.40 -18.47 17.53
N VAL A 286 -13.19 -19.45 18.00
CA VAL A 286 -14.60 -19.63 17.61
C VAL A 286 -15.41 -18.34 17.68
N ALA A 287 -15.46 -17.71 18.87
CA ALA A 287 -16.32 -16.55 19.10
C ALA A 287 -15.91 -15.31 18.29
N ARG A 288 -14.61 -15.14 18.05
CA ARG A 288 -14.06 -13.94 17.40
C ARG A 288 -14.01 -14.05 15.88
N HIS A 289 -13.78 -15.25 15.35
CA HIS A 289 -13.49 -15.46 13.93
C HIS A 289 -14.44 -16.44 13.26
N GLU A 290 -14.69 -17.61 13.85
CA GLU A 290 -15.44 -18.66 13.15
C GLU A 290 -16.94 -18.37 13.11
N ILE A 291 -17.53 -17.89 14.22
CA ILE A 291 -18.94 -17.48 14.25
C ILE A 291 -19.19 -16.31 13.27
N PRO A 292 -18.42 -15.20 13.30
CA PRO A 292 -18.64 -14.11 12.34
C PRO A 292 -18.39 -14.49 10.88
N ALA A 293 -17.42 -15.37 10.61
CA ALA A 293 -17.11 -15.80 9.25
C ALA A 293 -18.05 -16.90 8.73
N GLY A 294 -18.82 -17.54 9.61
CA GLY A 294 -19.68 -18.69 9.27
C GLY A 294 -18.89 -19.93 8.82
N THR A 295 -17.60 -20.00 9.11
CA THR A 295 -16.70 -21.08 8.71
C THR A 295 -15.55 -21.25 9.70
N THR A 296 -14.98 -22.45 9.78
CA THR A 296 -13.80 -22.75 10.60
C THR A 296 -12.60 -21.93 10.16
N LEU A 297 -11.78 -21.47 11.11
CA LEU A 297 -10.51 -20.79 10.84
C LEU A 297 -9.50 -21.81 10.28
N PRO A 298 -9.05 -21.67 9.01
CA PRO A 298 -8.17 -22.67 8.41
C PRO A 298 -6.84 -22.86 9.15
N ILE A 299 -6.22 -21.75 9.61
CA ILE A 299 -4.94 -21.80 10.35
C ILE A 299 -5.08 -21.06 11.68
N ARG A 300 -4.79 -21.74 12.78
CA ARG A 300 -4.71 -21.09 14.10
C ARG A 300 -3.26 -21.04 14.57
N ARG A 301 -2.77 -19.84 14.83
CA ARG A 301 -1.43 -19.64 15.40
C ARG A 301 -1.49 -19.53 16.92
N THR A 302 -0.65 -20.31 17.59
CA THR A 302 -0.54 -20.37 19.06
C THR A 302 0.92 -20.30 19.51
N PHE A 303 1.16 -19.85 20.75
CA PHE A 303 2.48 -19.53 21.30
C PHE A 303 2.74 -20.29 22.61
N PHE A 304 3.94 -20.84 22.73
CA PHE A 304 4.34 -21.69 23.86
C PHE A 304 5.75 -21.33 24.35
N GLY A 305 6.02 -21.57 25.63
CA GLY A 305 7.38 -21.62 26.16
C GLY A 305 7.97 -23.02 25.96
N TRP A 306 9.30 -23.13 26.03
CA TRP A 306 10.01 -24.40 25.85
C TRP A 306 9.49 -25.56 26.72
N ASN A 307 9.11 -25.26 27.97
CA ASN A 307 8.60 -26.26 28.92
C ASN A 307 7.18 -26.74 28.61
N HIS A 308 6.48 -26.16 27.63
CA HIS A 308 5.13 -26.56 27.23
C HIS A 308 5.11 -27.52 26.03
N ARG A 309 6.27 -27.80 25.43
CA ARG A 309 6.43 -28.46 24.12
C ARG A 309 5.82 -29.86 24.01
N THR A 310 5.73 -30.62 25.10
CA THR A 310 5.25 -32.03 25.08
C THR A 310 3.88 -32.22 25.70
N ALA A 311 3.29 -31.17 26.30
CA ALA A 311 1.99 -31.24 26.95
C ALA A 311 1.03 -30.21 26.36
N TYR A 312 1.07 -28.98 26.85
CA TYR A 312 0.08 -27.95 26.50
C TYR A 312 0.08 -27.62 25.00
N MET A 313 1.25 -27.61 24.37
CA MET A 313 1.37 -27.42 22.92
C MET A 313 0.71 -28.57 22.14
N ILE A 314 1.03 -29.82 22.50
CA ILE A 314 0.51 -31.01 21.82
C ILE A 314 -1.01 -31.11 21.98
N ASN A 315 -1.54 -30.81 23.17
CA ASN A 315 -2.99 -30.81 23.40
C ASN A 315 -3.68 -29.73 22.55
N THR A 316 -3.10 -28.52 22.48
CA THR A 316 -3.67 -27.45 21.67
C THR A 316 -3.64 -27.78 20.17
N ALA A 317 -2.53 -28.36 19.69
CA ALA A 317 -2.42 -28.80 18.29
C ALA A 317 -3.44 -29.92 17.97
N ARG A 318 -3.64 -30.88 18.89
CA ARG A 318 -4.67 -31.91 18.77
C ARG A 318 -6.07 -31.31 18.73
N ASP A 319 -6.36 -30.33 19.58
CA ASP A 319 -7.65 -29.65 19.59
C ASP A 319 -7.90 -28.91 18.27
N ASP A 320 -6.89 -28.26 17.70
CA ASP A 320 -6.98 -27.60 16.40
C ASP A 320 -7.29 -28.60 15.27
N LEU A 321 -6.57 -29.74 15.23
CA LEU A 321 -6.84 -30.80 14.25
C LEU A 321 -8.24 -31.39 14.41
N ASN A 322 -8.70 -31.64 15.65
CA ASN A 322 -10.05 -32.12 15.94
C ASN A 322 -11.15 -31.15 15.49
N ASN A 323 -10.84 -29.85 15.39
CA ASN A 323 -11.75 -28.82 14.88
C ASN A 323 -11.56 -28.53 13.39
N GLY A 324 -10.75 -29.32 12.67
CA GLY A 324 -10.50 -29.15 11.23
C GLY A 324 -9.61 -27.94 10.90
N ARG A 325 -8.77 -27.51 11.84
CA ARG A 325 -7.80 -26.42 11.68
C ARG A 325 -6.41 -26.98 11.46
N LEU A 326 -5.56 -26.23 10.76
CA LEU A 326 -4.12 -26.48 10.69
C LEU A 326 -3.42 -25.78 11.88
N PRO A 327 -2.80 -26.53 12.81
CA PRO A 327 -2.12 -25.94 13.94
C PRO A 327 -0.81 -25.28 13.52
N TRP A 328 -0.66 -23.98 13.79
CA TRP A 328 0.62 -23.27 13.70
C TRP A 328 1.15 -22.99 15.10
N VAL A 329 2.06 -23.84 15.59
CA VAL A 329 2.69 -23.67 16.90
C VAL A 329 3.95 -22.82 16.81
N SER A 330 4.12 -21.89 17.75
CA SER A 330 5.33 -21.06 17.90
C SER A 330 5.92 -21.27 19.29
N THR A 331 7.14 -21.80 19.37
CA THR A 331 7.79 -22.10 20.66
C THR A 331 8.93 -21.12 20.93
N LYS A 332 8.95 -20.50 22.12
CA LYS A 332 10.12 -19.76 22.59
C LYS A 332 11.21 -20.74 22.99
N THR A 333 12.32 -20.71 22.28
CA THR A 333 13.47 -21.59 22.51
C THR A 333 14.28 -21.13 23.73
N PRO A 334 15.11 -22.03 24.31
CA PRO A 334 16.26 -21.69 25.13
C PRO A 334 17.25 -20.78 24.37
N PRO A 335 18.33 -20.31 25.03
CA PRO A 335 19.37 -19.54 24.38
C PRO A 335 19.89 -20.22 23.10
N TRP A 336 20.01 -19.45 22.03
CA TRP A 336 20.45 -19.98 20.73
C TRP A 336 21.81 -20.67 20.76
N ALA A 337 22.72 -20.23 21.63
CA ALA A 337 24.02 -20.87 21.79
C ALA A 337 23.91 -22.32 22.30
N ASP A 338 22.94 -22.60 23.18
CA ASP A 338 22.70 -23.95 23.70
C ASP A 338 22.02 -24.83 22.64
N MET A 339 21.09 -24.26 21.87
CA MET A 339 20.46 -24.94 20.72
C MET A 339 21.50 -25.34 19.67
N ALA A 340 22.38 -24.41 19.26
CA ALA A 340 23.41 -24.65 18.26
C ALA A 340 24.48 -25.65 18.72
N ALA A 341 24.69 -25.77 20.03
CA ALA A 341 25.59 -26.76 20.62
C ALA A 341 24.95 -28.16 20.80
N GLY A 342 23.69 -28.35 20.36
CA GLY A 342 22.97 -29.62 20.45
C GLY A 342 22.48 -30.00 21.84
N LYS A 343 22.51 -29.07 22.82
CA LYS A 343 22.13 -29.39 24.21
C LYS A 343 20.66 -29.76 24.38
N HIS A 344 19.83 -29.41 23.41
CA HIS A 344 18.38 -29.58 23.44
C HIS A 344 17.87 -30.54 22.34
N ASP A 345 18.75 -31.24 21.62
CA ASP A 345 18.36 -32.10 20.49
C ASP A 345 17.38 -33.21 20.92
N ALA A 346 17.65 -33.86 22.06
CA ALA A 346 16.74 -34.88 22.59
C ALA A 346 15.34 -34.34 22.91
N GLU A 347 15.24 -33.08 23.36
CA GLU A 347 13.98 -32.42 23.65
C GLU A 347 13.25 -31.98 22.37
N ILE A 348 13.99 -31.60 21.32
CA ILE A 348 13.46 -31.34 19.98
C ILE A 348 12.90 -32.64 19.39
N ASP A 349 13.65 -33.73 19.44
CA ASP A 349 13.21 -35.04 18.92
C ASP A 349 11.97 -35.56 19.64
N GLU A 350 11.88 -35.33 20.95
CA GLU A 350 10.67 -35.64 21.72
C GLU A 350 9.47 -34.81 21.24
N MET A 351 9.65 -33.50 21.06
CA MET A 351 8.61 -32.59 20.56
C MET A 351 8.16 -32.96 19.15
N LEU A 352 9.10 -33.23 18.23
CA LEU A 352 8.81 -33.58 16.85
C LEU A 352 8.06 -34.90 16.74
N ARG A 353 8.48 -35.94 17.50
CA ARG A 353 7.75 -37.21 17.56
C ARG A 353 6.34 -37.04 18.11
N ALA A 354 6.14 -36.18 19.10
CA ALA A 354 4.82 -35.91 19.65
C ALA A 354 3.88 -35.19 18.68
N LEU A 355 4.42 -34.28 17.84
CA LEU A 355 3.67 -33.61 16.77
C LEU A 355 3.37 -34.58 15.62
N ASP A 356 4.35 -35.35 15.18
CA ASP A 356 4.21 -36.38 14.13
C ASP A 356 3.14 -37.41 14.49
N ALA A 357 3.09 -37.83 15.75
CA ALA A 357 2.06 -38.75 16.26
C ALA A 357 0.62 -38.21 16.19
N LEU A 358 0.41 -36.91 15.93
CA LEU A 358 -0.92 -36.35 15.70
C LEU A 358 -1.45 -36.63 14.28
N GLY A 359 -0.58 -36.98 13.32
CA GLY A 359 -0.95 -37.31 11.94
C GLY A 359 -1.57 -36.15 11.15
N GLY A 360 -1.27 -34.92 11.57
CA GLY A 360 -1.83 -33.68 11.02
C GLY A 360 -0.96 -32.99 10.00
#